data_AF-A0A4Y2FLQ0-F1
#
_entry.id   AF-A0A4Y2FLQ0-F1
#
_cell.length_a   1.000
_cell.length_b   1.000
_cell.length_c   1.000
_cell.angle_alpha   90.00
_cell.angle_beta   90.00
_cell.angle_gamma   90.00
#
_symmetry.space_group_name_H-M   'P 1'
#
loop_
_entity.id
_entity.type
_entity.pdbx_description
1 polymer ?
#
loop_
_entity_poly.entity_id
_entity_poly.type
_entity_poly.pdbx_seq_one_letter_code
_entity_poly.pdbx_strand_id
1 'polypeptide(L)'
;MAEAKEVAEMQQDLHKKCGDRKRRKATKYFPGDRVFVTTHHLSNAAKGRTTKFMPKRDGPYIILAHKSPTSYVIANQDNANEPVGTYHASALKVYKQDESATPP
;
A
#
# COMPACT_ATOMS: atom_id res chain seq x y z
N MET A 1 -31.92 -20.24 16.81
CA MET A 1 -31.03 -19.07 17.02
C MET A 1 -29.87 -19.00 16.01
N ALA A 2 -29.26 -20.12 15.59
CA ALA A 2 -28.18 -20.11 14.59
C ALA A 2 -28.62 -19.64 13.20
N GLU A 3 -29.80 -20.08 12.75
CA GLU A 3 -30.36 -19.79 11.43
C GLU A 3 -30.58 -18.29 11.17
N ALA A 4 -31.07 -17.55 12.16
CA ALA A 4 -31.28 -16.10 12.03
C ALA A 4 -29.97 -15.32 11.85
N LYS A 5 -28.88 -15.81 12.46
CA LYS A 5 -27.55 -15.21 12.32
C LYS A 5 -26.96 -15.46 10.94
N GLU A 6 -27.12 -16.67 10.42
CA GLU A 6 -26.65 -17.03 9.07
C GLU A 6 -27.38 -16.24 7.98
N VAL A 7 -28.70 -16.07 8.10
CA VAL A 7 -29.49 -15.24 7.18
C VAL A 7 -29.02 -13.78 7.20
N ALA A 8 -28.76 -13.24 8.39
CA ALA A 8 -28.28 -11.87 8.53
C ALA A 8 -26.88 -11.68 7.90
N GLU A 9 -25.95 -12.62 8.10
CA GLU A 9 -24.62 -12.60 7.50
C GLU A 9 -24.70 -12.66 5.97
N MET A 10 -25.55 -13.54 5.43
CA MET A 10 -25.76 -13.66 3.99
C MET A 10 -26.32 -12.36 3.39
N GLN A 11 -27.29 -11.72 4.06
CA GLN A 11 -27.84 -10.44 3.62
C GLN A 11 -26.79 -9.32 3.67
N GLN A 12 -25.94 -9.28 4.71
CA GLN A 12 -24.82 -8.32 4.79
C GLN A 12 -23.85 -8.49 3.63
N ASP A 13 -23.50 -9.73 3.28
CA ASP A 13 -22.62 -10.03 2.15
C ASP A 13 -23.22 -9.60 0.81
N LEU A 14 -24.52 -9.84 0.59
CA LEU A 14 -25.22 -9.41 -0.61
C LEU A 14 -25.24 -7.88 -0.73
N HIS A 15 -25.55 -7.17 0.36
CA HIS A 15 -25.53 -5.71 0.38
C HIS A 15 -24.13 -5.15 0.11
N LYS A 16 -23.09 -5.76 0.70
CA LYS A 16 -21.71 -5.37 0.45
C LYS A 16 -21.29 -5.60 -0.99
N LYS A 17 -21.60 -6.77 -1.57
CA LYS A 17 -21.35 -7.07 -2.99
C LYS A 17 -22.03 -6.07 -3.93
N CYS A 18 -23.28 -5.71 -3.64
CA CYS A 18 -24.03 -4.73 -4.42
C CYS A 18 -23.40 -3.32 -4.34
N GLY A 19 -23.06 -2.88 -3.12
CA GLY A 19 -22.43 -1.58 -2.88
C GLY A 19 -21.02 -1.47 -3.49
N ASP A 20 -20.24 -2.55 -3.43
CA ASP A 20 -18.88 -2.60 -3.96
C ASP A 20 -18.85 -2.79 -5.48
N ARG A 21 -19.98 -3.08 -6.14
CA ARG A 21 -20.05 -3.36 -7.59
C ARG A 21 -19.46 -2.25 -8.47
N LYS A 22 -19.62 -0.98 -8.07
CA LYS A 22 -19.06 0.18 -8.80
C LYS A 22 -17.68 0.62 -8.28
N ARG A 23 -17.18 0.03 -7.19
CA ARG A 23 -15.89 0.41 -6.60
C ARG A 23 -14.77 -0.22 -7.43
N ARG A 24 -13.64 0.50 -7.52
CA ARG A 24 -12.42 -0.06 -8.10
C ARG A 24 -11.90 -1.16 -7.18
N LYS A 25 -11.47 -2.29 -7.77
CA LYS A 25 -10.82 -3.37 -7.01
C LYS A 25 -9.53 -2.84 -6.38
N ALA A 26 -9.28 -3.25 -5.14
CA ALA A 26 -8.03 -2.94 -4.46
C ALA A 26 -6.85 -3.55 -5.23
N THR A 27 -5.76 -2.79 -5.36
CA THR A 27 -4.50 -3.32 -5.87
C THR A 27 -4.00 -4.40 -4.93
N LYS A 28 -3.76 -5.59 -5.47
CA LYS A 28 -3.10 -6.68 -4.76
C LYS A 28 -1.63 -6.64 -5.11
N TYR A 29 -0.80 -6.75 -4.10
CA TYR A 29 0.64 -6.89 -4.24
C TYR A 29 1.04 -8.30 -3.87
N PHE A 30 2.22 -8.73 -4.28
CA PHE A 30 2.80 -10.02 -3.91
C PHE A 30 4.14 -9.82 -3.18
N PRO A 31 4.55 -10.79 -2.34
CA PRO A 31 5.91 -10.83 -1.81
C PRO A 31 6.95 -10.72 -2.93
N GLY A 32 7.94 -9.84 -2.77
CA GLY A 32 8.96 -9.55 -3.78
C GLY A 32 8.66 -8.34 -4.67
N ASP A 33 7.41 -7.85 -4.70
CA ASP A 33 7.06 -6.65 -5.46
C ASP A 33 7.79 -5.42 -4.92
N ARG A 34 8.36 -4.62 -5.84
CA ARG A 34 8.95 -3.33 -5.51
C ARG A 34 7.88 -2.24 -5.46
N VAL A 35 7.84 -1.48 -4.38
CA VAL A 35 6.83 -0.44 -4.16
C VAL A 35 7.42 0.83 -3.56
N PHE A 36 6.86 1.95 -3.98
CA PHE A 36 7.01 3.24 -3.34
C PHE A 36 6.06 3.41 -2.17
N VAL A 37 6.53 4.09 -1.12
CA VAL A 37 5.74 4.35 0.09
C VAL A 37 5.35 5.84 0.19
N THR A 38 4.06 6.01 0.45
CA THR A 38 3.37 7.11 1.14
C THR A 38 4.11 7.90 2.23
N THR A 39 4.98 8.88 1.96
CA THR A 39 5.64 9.64 3.06
C THR A 39 4.98 10.98 3.35
N HIS A 40 4.76 11.28 4.63
CA HIS A 40 4.31 12.58 5.08
C HIS A 40 5.49 13.36 5.69
N HIS A 41 6.05 14.29 4.93
CA HIS A 41 7.13 15.14 5.42
C HIS A 41 6.59 16.27 6.28
N LEU A 42 7.32 16.64 7.33
CA LEU A 42 7.05 17.83 8.13
C LEU A 42 7.88 19.00 7.59
N SER A 43 7.26 20.17 7.44
CA SER A 43 7.98 21.40 7.08
C SER A 43 8.86 21.85 8.24
N ASN A 44 10.05 22.34 7.92
CA ASN A 44 10.96 22.93 8.89
C ASN A 44 11.63 24.16 8.28
N ALA A 45 11.15 25.35 8.66
CA ALA A 45 11.66 26.62 8.14
C ALA A 45 13.13 26.86 8.53
N ALA A 46 13.54 26.49 9.74
CA ALA A 46 14.92 26.67 10.21
C ALA A 46 15.93 25.84 9.38
N LYS A 47 15.49 24.68 8.85
CA LYS A 47 16.27 23.83 7.94
C LYS A 47 16.03 24.16 6.46
N GLY A 48 15.28 25.22 6.15
CA GLY A 48 14.91 25.59 4.79
C GLY A 48 14.03 24.55 4.07
N ARG A 49 13.41 23.61 4.78
CA ARG A 49 12.62 22.53 4.20
C ARG A 49 11.14 22.90 4.17
N THR A 50 10.55 22.96 2.99
CA THR A 50 9.10 23.06 2.82
C THR A 50 8.55 21.80 2.16
N THR A 51 7.43 21.30 2.67
CA THR A 51 6.81 20.04 2.21
C THR A 51 6.40 20.08 0.74
N LYS A 52 6.12 21.28 0.22
CA LYS A 52 5.74 21.49 -1.19
C LYS A 52 6.82 21.01 -2.17
N PHE A 53 8.10 21.10 -1.80
CA PHE A 53 9.22 20.68 -2.64
C PHE A 53 9.72 19.27 -2.31
N MET A 54 9.18 18.60 -1.29
CA MET A 54 9.61 17.24 -0.95
C MET A 54 8.86 16.21 -1.81
N PRO A 55 9.53 15.12 -2.23
CA PRO A 55 8.89 14.04 -2.95
C PRO A 55 7.78 13.44 -2.09
N LYS A 56 6.61 13.17 -2.69
CA LYS A 56 5.47 12.60 -1.95
C LYS A 56 5.67 11.12 -1.60
N ARG A 57 6.60 10.46 -2.27
CA ARG A 57 6.81 9.03 -2.18
C ARG A 57 8.29 8.77 -1.98
N ASP A 58 8.58 7.82 -1.12
CA ASP A 58 9.93 7.40 -0.80
C ASP A 58 10.19 5.98 -1.28
N GLY A 59 11.47 5.73 -1.61
CA GLY A 59 12.14 4.45 -1.80
C GLY A 59 11.49 3.39 -2.70
N PRO A 60 12.27 2.62 -3.47
CA PRO A 60 11.85 1.25 -3.79
C PRO A 60 12.01 0.38 -2.54
N TYR A 61 10.89 0.01 -1.92
CA TYR A 61 10.82 -1.03 -0.88
C TYR A 61 10.37 -2.35 -1.48
N ILE A 62 10.63 -3.45 -0.79
CA ILE A 62 10.16 -4.78 -1.19
C ILE A 62 9.05 -5.22 -0.24
N ILE A 63 7.98 -5.80 -0.78
CA ILE A 63 6.94 -6.41 0.04
C ILE A 63 7.43 -7.78 0.53
N LEU A 64 7.38 -8.01 1.84
CA LEU A 64 7.76 -9.29 2.44
C LEU A 64 6.56 -10.24 2.55
N ALA A 65 5.46 -9.75 3.09
CA ALA A 65 4.31 -10.59 3.40
C ALA A 65 3.01 -9.77 3.52
N HIS A 66 1.89 -10.46 3.37
CA HIS A 66 0.57 -9.92 3.64
C HIS A 66 0.26 -10.10 5.12
N LYS A 67 0.01 -9.00 5.83
CA LYS A 67 -0.48 -9.06 7.21
C LYS A 67 -1.99 -9.15 7.27
N SER A 68 -2.68 -8.52 6.31
CA SER A 68 -4.13 -8.52 6.17
C SER A 68 -4.51 -8.32 4.70
N PRO A 69 -5.82 -8.39 4.33
CA PRO A 69 -6.25 -8.14 2.96
C PRO A 69 -5.82 -6.78 2.39
N THR A 70 -5.56 -5.80 3.25
CA THR A 70 -5.20 -4.43 2.86
C THR A 70 -3.89 -3.94 3.46
N SER A 71 -3.21 -4.72 4.30
CA SER A 71 -1.97 -4.32 4.97
C SER A 71 -0.82 -5.26 4.63
N TYR A 72 0.31 -4.68 4.27
CA TYR A 72 1.50 -5.38 3.79
C TYR A 72 2.70 -5.02 4.65
N VAL A 73 3.54 -6.02 4.93
CA VAL A 73 4.84 -5.81 5.57
C VAL A 73 5.85 -5.49 4.48
N ILE A 74 6.59 -4.40 4.66
CA ILE A 74 7.61 -3.95 3.71
C ILE A 74 9.00 -4.00 4.36
N ALA A 75 10.02 -4.17 3.53
CA ALA A 75 11.42 -4.11 3.92
C ALA A 75 12.24 -3.27 2.93
N ASN A 76 13.43 -2.88 3.37
CA ASN A 76 14.41 -2.23 2.50
C ASN A 76 14.87 -3.21 1.43
N GLN A 77 15.22 -2.69 0.25
CA GLN A 77 15.75 -3.51 -0.84
C GLN A 77 17.07 -4.21 -0.47
N ASP A 78 17.92 -3.53 0.29
CA ASP A 78 19.23 -4.04 0.68
C ASP A 78 19.16 -5.05 1.83
N ASN A 79 18.14 -4.92 2.68
CA ASN A 79 17.97 -5.73 3.90
C ASN A 79 16.56 -6.32 3.93
N ALA A 80 16.32 -7.33 3.09
CA ALA A 80 15.03 -8.02 2.99
C ALA A 80 14.67 -8.83 4.26
N ASN A 81 15.57 -8.97 5.23
CA ASN A 81 15.31 -9.72 6.46
C ASN A 81 14.70 -8.86 7.58
N GLU A 82 14.84 -7.53 7.50
CA GLU A 82 14.34 -6.61 8.52
C GLU A 82 13.12 -5.84 8.02
N PRO A 83 11.93 -6.04 8.63
CA PRO A 83 10.74 -5.30 8.23
C PRO A 83 10.87 -3.84 8.68
N VAL A 84 10.76 -2.92 7.72
CA VAL A 84 10.67 -1.47 7.98
C VAL A 84 9.36 -1.13 8.67
N GLY A 85 8.28 -1.82 8.29
CA GLY A 85 6.97 -1.60 8.89
C GLY A 85 5.82 -2.27 8.15
N THR A 86 4.61 -2.01 8.64
CA THR A 86 3.37 -2.45 7.99
C THR A 86 2.64 -1.24 7.41
N TYR A 87 2.25 -1.32 6.14
CA TYR A 87 1.58 -0.24 5.43
C TYR A 87 0.29 -0.70 4.77
N HIS A 88 -0.68 0.21 4.68
CA HIS A 88 -1.94 -0.03 3.97
C HIS A 88 -1.75 0.07 2.44
N ALA A 89 -2.52 -0.69 1.68
CA ALA A 89 -2.45 -0.79 0.22
C ALA A 89 -2.49 0.58 -0.49
N SER A 90 -3.24 1.54 0.07
CA SER A 90 -3.37 2.90 -0.48
C SER A 90 -2.11 3.76 -0.32
N ALA A 91 -1.26 3.45 0.65
CA ALA A 91 0.03 4.12 0.84
C ALA A 91 1.08 3.60 -0.13
N LEU A 92 0.87 2.42 -0.73
CA LEU A 92 1.81 1.77 -1.63
C LEU A 92 1.53 2.12 -3.10
N LYS A 93 2.57 2.11 -3.93
CA LYS A 93 2.45 2.13 -5.39
C LYS A 93 3.56 1.32 -6.01
N VAL A 94 3.21 0.52 -7.01
CA VAL A 94 4.17 -0.27 -7.78
C VAL A 94 5.30 0.61 -8.30
N TYR A 95 6.53 0.21 -8.00
CA TYR A 95 7.73 0.77 -8.59
C TYR A 95 7.87 0.22 -10.00
N LYS A 96 7.86 1.11 -11.01
CA LYS A 96 8.19 0.76 -12.39
C LYS A 96 9.58 1.31 -12.65
N GLN A 97 10.53 0.43 -12.94
CA GLN A 97 11.83 0.85 -13.41
C GLN A 97 11.65 1.28 -14.86
N ASP A 98 11.61 2.58 -15.12
CA ASP A 98 11.59 3.09 -16.48
C ASP A 98 12.99 2.82 -17.08
N GLU A 99 13.10 1.81 -17.95
CA GLU A 99 14.34 1.45 -18.67
C GLU A 99 14.80 2.52 -19.68
N SER A 100 14.18 3.71 -19.72
CA SER A 100 14.48 4.74 -20.72
C SER A 100 15.58 5.74 -20.30
N ALA A 101 16.27 5.52 -19.18
CA ALA A 101 17.27 6.45 -18.65
C ALA A 101 18.73 5.99 -18.87
N THR A 102 19.02 5.25 -19.94
CA THR A 102 20.40 5.15 -20.46
C THR A 102 20.58 6.25 -21.50
N PRO A 103 21.20 7.40 -21.16
CA PRO A 103 21.63 8.33 -22.21
C PRO A 103 22.72 7.63 -23.05
N PRO A 104 22.68 7.74 -24.38
CA PRO A 104 23.75 7.26 -25.27
C PRO A 104 25.07 8.01 -25.04
#